data_AF-A0A7Y3ELS0-F1
#
_entry.id   AF-A0A7Y3ELS0-F1
#
_cell.length_a   1.000
_cell.length_b   1.000
_cell.length_c   1.000
_cell.angle_alpha   90.00
_cell.angle_beta   90.00
_cell.angle_gamma   90.00
#
_symmetry.space_group_name_H-M   'P 1'
#
loop_
_entity.id
_entity.type
_entity.pdbx_description
1 polymer ?
#
loop_
_entity_poly.entity_id
_entity_poly.type
_entity_poly.pdbx_seq_one_letter_code
_entity_poly.pdbx_strand_id
1 'polypeptide(L)'
;MMSRPLRIAYPDAWYHVMNRGRRSESIFSDEQDYDHFIDLLIETSALWNVHIAAYCLMNNHYHILLQTPEGNISRCMRHLNSIYTQKYNRRHGYDGPLFRGRYKSILVSDDKHLLQLVRYIHKNPVNAGVVENMQKYPWSSYRGYLSFAKKWNWLFKDHIFEMITPKKQGRMKDFIAFMQEDDSPDVTQLFLNKNLPSLFGPESFISQIKEKYYLNKNRYEVPESKRLAPTPEVIIDAVCKYYNVDVKDLLISRRGVFNKPRNVAIYLLRQIRGDDLNSIKKEFKIRAYSTVSSVVQKISRFTKTDRKLRKEVQI
;
A
#
# COMPACT_ATOMS: atom_id res chain seq x y z
N MET A 1 15.53 -4.49 5.93
CA MET A 1 14.45 -4.31 4.93
C MET A 1 13.16 -4.27 5.71
N MET A 2 12.50 -3.11 5.85
CA MET A 2 11.22 -3.04 6.58
C MET A 2 10.22 -3.99 5.93
N SER A 3 9.68 -4.92 6.73
CA SER A 3 8.58 -5.79 6.32
C SER A 3 7.44 -4.91 5.83
N ARG A 4 7.11 -5.04 4.55
CA ARG A 4 6.06 -4.26 3.90
C ARG A 4 4.71 -4.63 4.54
N PRO A 5 3.84 -3.65 4.85
CA PRO A 5 2.48 -3.96 5.27
C PRO A 5 1.76 -4.75 4.17
N LEU A 6 1.06 -5.80 4.56
CA LEU A 6 0.16 -6.55 3.68
C LEU A 6 -0.93 -5.58 3.19
N ARG A 7 -1.23 -5.58 1.89
CA ARG A 7 -2.45 -4.91 1.40
C ARG A 7 -3.57 -5.91 1.48
N ILE A 8 -4.48 -5.67 2.41
CA ILE A 8 -5.65 -6.49 2.61
C ILE A 8 -6.63 -6.13 1.49
N ALA A 9 -6.98 -7.14 0.69
CA ALA A 9 -7.84 -7.04 -0.45
C ALA A 9 -8.91 -8.12 -0.36
N TYR A 10 -10.18 -7.72 -0.39
CA TYR A 10 -11.32 -8.62 -0.43
C TYR A 10 -12.50 -7.92 -1.14
N PRO A 11 -13.50 -8.69 -1.63
CA PRO A 11 -14.71 -8.14 -2.23
C PRO A 11 -15.39 -7.08 -1.36
N ASP A 12 -15.95 -6.06 -2.01
CA ASP A 12 -16.69 -4.94 -1.39
C ASP A 12 -15.92 -4.09 -0.38
N ALA A 13 -14.60 -4.26 -0.30
CA ALA A 13 -13.74 -3.52 0.62
C ALA A 13 -13.62 -2.04 0.23
N TRP A 14 -13.67 -1.17 1.25
CA TRP A 14 -13.50 0.27 1.11
C TRP A 14 -12.08 0.73 1.41
N TYR A 15 -11.57 1.67 0.61
CA TYR A 15 -10.22 2.18 0.73
C TYR A 15 -10.15 3.69 0.61
N HIS A 16 -9.42 4.31 1.53
CA HIS A 16 -8.85 5.63 1.30
C HIS A 16 -7.46 5.50 0.69
N VAL A 17 -7.33 5.97 -0.54
CA VAL A 17 -6.14 5.85 -1.37
C VAL A 17 -5.51 7.21 -1.57
N MET A 18 -4.19 7.25 -1.38
CA MET A 18 -3.40 8.47 -1.54
C MET A 18 -2.08 8.19 -2.24
N ASN A 19 -1.63 9.14 -3.06
CA ASN A 19 -0.26 9.16 -3.55
C ASN A 19 0.21 10.60 -3.73
N ARG A 20 1.53 10.79 -3.71
CA ARG A 20 2.16 12.12 -3.74
C ARG A 20 3.35 12.13 -4.68
N GLY A 21 3.65 13.29 -5.26
CA GLY A 21 4.83 13.53 -6.07
C GLY A 21 6.12 13.15 -5.32
N ARG A 22 7.11 12.60 -6.03
CA ARG A 22 8.34 12.03 -5.45
C ARG A 22 9.11 12.98 -4.53
N ARG A 23 9.03 14.28 -4.78
CA ARG A 23 9.71 15.35 -4.02
C ARG A 23 8.73 16.40 -3.49
N SER A 24 7.48 16.00 -3.24
CA SER A 24 6.37 16.94 -3.02
C SER A 24 6.16 17.92 -4.20
N GLU A 25 6.71 17.56 -5.36
CA GLU A 25 6.52 18.27 -6.62
C GLU A 25 5.07 18.22 -7.06
N SER A 26 4.67 19.18 -7.90
CA SER A 26 3.36 19.17 -8.52
C SER A 26 3.21 17.90 -9.35
N ILE A 27 2.09 17.20 -9.14
CA ILE A 27 1.63 16.10 -9.99
C ILE A 27 0.50 16.55 -10.91
N PHE A 28 -0.04 17.76 -10.69
CA PHE A 28 -0.95 18.46 -11.60
C PHE A 28 -0.40 19.87 -11.78
N SER A 29 0.12 20.18 -12.96
CA SER A 29 0.78 21.47 -13.24
C SER A 29 -0.20 22.52 -13.77
N ASP A 30 -1.28 22.09 -14.41
CA ASP A 30 -2.33 22.93 -14.97
C ASP A 30 -3.67 22.16 -15.03
N GLU A 31 -4.72 22.82 -15.50
CA GLU A 31 -6.09 22.26 -15.58
C GLU A 31 -6.16 20.98 -16.42
N GLN A 32 -5.39 20.88 -17.50
CA GLN A 32 -5.39 19.71 -18.38
C GLN A 32 -4.87 18.46 -17.66
N ASP A 33 -3.90 18.62 -16.74
CA ASP A 33 -3.43 17.48 -15.92
C ASP A 33 -4.54 16.96 -14.98
N TYR A 34 -5.32 17.88 -14.39
CA TYR A 34 -6.44 17.49 -13.53
C TYR A 34 -7.54 16.80 -14.35
N ASP A 35 -7.92 17.38 -15.50
CA ASP A 35 -8.94 16.81 -16.38
C ASP A 35 -8.53 15.41 -16.86
N HIS A 36 -7.29 15.25 -17.35
CA HIS A 36 -6.78 13.94 -17.76
C HIS A 36 -6.79 12.90 -16.64
N PHE A 37 -6.52 13.31 -15.40
CA PHE A 37 -6.59 12.39 -14.27
C PHE A 37 -8.03 12.00 -13.94
N ILE A 38 -8.98 12.94 -14.01
CA ILE A 38 -10.40 12.66 -13.77
C ILE A 38 -10.94 11.74 -14.86
N ASP A 39 -10.65 12.01 -16.13
CA ASP A 39 -11.05 11.16 -17.25
C ASP A 39 -10.49 9.74 -17.09
N LEU A 40 -9.19 9.63 -16.77
CA LEU A 40 -8.57 8.33 -16.52
C LEU A 40 -9.15 7.62 -15.29
N LEU A 41 -9.56 8.37 -14.26
CA LEU A 41 -10.21 7.81 -13.07
C LEU A 41 -11.58 7.24 -13.43
N ILE A 42 -12.36 7.91 -14.28
CA ILE A 42 -13.64 7.44 -14.81
C ILE A 42 -13.43 6.17 -15.66
N GLU A 43 -12.49 6.20 -16.59
CA GLU A 43 -12.13 5.04 -17.42
C GLU A 43 -11.68 3.85 -16.55
N THR A 44 -10.85 4.11 -15.54
CA THR A 44 -10.36 3.09 -14.61
C THR A 44 -11.51 2.51 -13.77
N SER A 45 -12.46 3.36 -13.34
CA SER A 45 -13.64 2.95 -12.60
C SER A 45 -14.47 1.93 -13.39
N ALA A 46 -14.74 2.23 -14.66
CA ALA A 46 -15.46 1.31 -15.56
C ALA A 46 -14.64 0.05 -15.89
N LEU A 47 -13.36 0.18 -16.23
CA LEU A 47 -12.51 -0.94 -16.65
C LEU A 47 -12.28 -1.97 -15.54
N TRP A 48 -12.13 -1.50 -14.30
CA TRP A 48 -11.82 -2.34 -13.15
C TRP A 48 -13.03 -2.60 -12.26
N ASN A 49 -14.24 -2.17 -12.65
CA ASN A 49 -15.44 -2.31 -11.84
C ASN A 49 -15.20 -1.85 -10.40
N VAL A 50 -14.62 -0.65 -10.23
CA VAL A 50 -14.39 -0.04 -8.92
C VAL A 50 -15.30 1.16 -8.75
N HIS A 51 -15.87 1.30 -7.56
CA HIS A 51 -16.80 2.38 -7.26
C HIS A 51 -16.04 3.55 -6.63
N ILE A 52 -16.07 4.72 -7.27
CA ILE A 52 -15.45 5.94 -6.72
C ILE A 52 -16.51 6.74 -5.97
N ALA A 53 -16.42 6.80 -4.64
CA ALA A 53 -17.36 7.56 -3.82
C ALA A 53 -16.91 9.02 -3.66
N ALA A 54 -15.62 9.27 -3.44
CA ALA A 54 -15.11 10.63 -3.32
C ALA A 54 -13.68 10.74 -3.85
N TYR A 55 -13.32 11.91 -4.36
CA TYR A 55 -11.96 12.29 -4.68
C TYR A 55 -11.71 13.78 -4.41
N CYS A 56 -10.44 14.10 -4.15
CA CYS A 56 -9.88 15.45 -4.16
C CYS A 56 -8.44 15.40 -4.69
N LEU A 57 -8.17 16.15 -5.74
CA LEU A 57 -6.87 16.24 -6.39
C LEU A 57 -6.20 17.53 -5.93
N MET A 58 -5.14 17.43 -5.14
CA MET A 58 -4.32 18.55 -4.71
C MET A 58 -3.09 18.66 -5.60
N ASN A 59 -2.50 19.85 -5.75
CA ASN A 59 -1.39 20.07 -6.69
C ASN A 59 -0.28 19.01 -6.64
N ASN A 60 0.11 18.54 -5.45
CA ASN A 60 1.18 17.56 -5.28
C ASN A 60 0.73 16.16 -4.83
N HIS A 61 -0.56 15.93 -4.55
CA HIS A 61 -1.08 14.63 -4.10
C HIS A 61 -2.57 14.47 -4.41
N TYR A 62 -3.07 13.24 -4.38
CA TYR A 62 -4.51 13.00 -4.49
C TYR A 62 -5.04 12.22 -3.29
N HIS A 63 -6.34 12.37 -3.04
CA HIS A 63 -7.14 11.54 -2.16
C HIS A 63 -8.29 10.93 -2.95
N ILE A 64 -8.48 9.61 -2.84
CA ILE A 64 -9.59 8.89 -3.46
C ILE A 64 -10.18 7.95 -2.43
N LEU A 65 -11.50 8.01 -2.23
CA LEU A 65 -12.28 7.02 -1.51
C LEU A 65 -12.98 6.12 -2.53
N LEU A 66 -12.68 4.83 -2.49
CA LEU A 66 -13.23 3.87 -3.44
C LEU A 66 -13.56 2.54 -2.77
N GLN A 67 -14.55 1.84 -3.33
CA GLN A 67 -14.89 0.47 -3.02
C GLN A 67 -14.40 -0.45 -4.15
N THR A 68 -13.92 -1.64 -3.81
CA THR A 68 -13.58 -2.66 -4.80
C THR A 68 -14.47 -3.89 -4.67
N PRO A 69 -15.58 -3.97 -5.42
CA PRO A 69 -16.44 -5.15 -5.49
C PRO A 69 -15.67 -6.46 -5.69
N GLU A 70 -14.60 -6.44 -6.49
CA GLU A 70 -13.79 -7.63 -6.80
C GLU A 70 -12.48 -7.75 -6.01
N GLY A 71 -12.24 -6.89 -5.01
CA GLY A 71 -10.97 -6.90 -4.26
C GLY A 71 -9.73 -6.57 -5.12
N ASN A 72 -9.90 -5.87 -6.24
CA ASN A 72 -8.88 -5.70 -7.28
C ASN A 72 -8.08 -4.38 -7.18
N ILE A 73 -8.04 -3.76 -5.99
CA ILE A 73 -7.41 -2.45 -5.72
C ILE A 73 -6.00 -2.31 -6.28
N SER A 74 -5.17 -3.37 -6.17
CA SER A 74 -3.79 -3.34 -6.63
C SER A 74 -3.67 -3.25 -8.15
N ARG A 75 -4.59 -3.86 -8.90
CA ARG A 75 -4.62 -3.81 -10.36
C ARG A 75 -5.12 -2.45 -10.85
N CYS A 76 -6.24 -1.99 -10.28
CA CYS A 76 -6.82 -0.67 -10.52
C CYS A 76 -5.79 0.45 -10.32
N MET A 77 -5.19 0.54 -9.13
CA MET A 77 -4.26 1.63 -8.82
C MET A 77 -2.93 1.54 -9.57
N ARG A 78 -2.50 0.34 -9.99
CA ARG A 78 -1.35 0.20 -10.89
C ARG A 78 -1.68 0.80 -12.25
N HIS A 79 -2.83 0.46 -12.82
CA HIS A 79 -3.29 1.00 -14.10
C HIS A 79 -3.37 2.53 -14.05
N LEU A 80 -4.15 3.09 -13.12
CA LEU A 80 -4.34 4.54 -12.97
C LEU A 80 -3.02 5.30 -12.86
N ASN A 81 -2.16 4.91 -11.91
CA ASN A 81 -0.89 5.62 -11.69
C ASN A 81 0.07 5.47 -12.87
N SER A 82 0.14 4.30 -13.49
CA SER A 82 1.05 4.05 -14.62
C SER A 82 0.65 4.81 -15.87
N ILE A 83 -0.64 4.81 -16.23
CA ILE A 83 -1.12 5.52 -17.42
C ILE A 83 -1.01 7.04 -17.21
N TYR A 84 -1.38 7.54 -16.01
CA TYR A 84 -1.23 8.95 -15.70
C TYR A 84 0.22 9.42 -15.77
N THR A 85 1.15 8.68 -15.14
CA THR A 85 2.59 9.01 -15.18
C THR A 85 3.11 9.08 -16.60
N GLN A 86 2.73 8.14 -17.47
CA GLN A 86 3.13 8.14 -18.87
C GLN A 86 2.60 9.35 -19.64
N LYS A 87 1.31 9.67 -19.50
CA LYS A 87 0.70 10.85 -20.14
C LYS A 87 1.33 12.15 -19.64
N TYR A 88 1.50 12.30 -18.32
CA TYR A 88 2.14 13.46 -17.69
C TYR A 88 3.57 13.65 -18.21
N ASN A 89 4.38 12.59 -18.16
CA ASN A 89 5.78 12.64 -18.62
C ASN A 89 5.88 13.02 -20.10
N ARG A 90 5.03 12.44 -20.96
CA ARG A 90 5.01 12.78 -22.39
C ARG A 90 4.66 14.24 -22.64
N ARG A 91 3.68 14.77 -21.91
CA ARG A 91 3.20 16.15 -22.05
C ARG A 91 4.21 17.18 -21.57
N HIS A 92 4.91 16.87 -20.47
CA HIS A 92 5.85 17.78 -19.82
C HIS A 92 7.33 17.54 -20.19
N GLY A 93 7.61 16.58 -21.08
CA GLY A 93 8.98 16.26 -21.51
C GLY A 93 9.84 15.63 -20.40
N TYR A 94 9.22 14.96 -19.43
CA TYR A 94 9.91 14.29 -18.32
C TYR A 94 10.08 12.79 -18.55
N ASP A 95 10.93 12.17 -17.74
CA ASP A 95 11.09 10.72 -17.65
C ASP A 95 11.07 10.22 -16.18
N GLY A 96 10.95 8.89 -16.04
CA GLY A 96 11.00 8.24 -14.74
C GLY A 96 9.72 8.40 -13.90
N PRO A 97 9.82 8.16 -12.58
CA PRO A 97 8.65 8.13 -11.71
C PRO A 97 8.16 9.55 -11.36
N LEU A 98 6.86 9.79 -11.50
CA LEU A 98 6.17 10.99 -11.01
C LEU A 98 5.87 10.88 -9.49
N PHE A 99 5.37 9.73 -9.07
CA PHE A 99 4.99 9.49 -7.68
C PHE A 99 6.16 9.00 -6.82
N ARG A 100 6.11 9.25 -5.50
CA ARG A 100 7.13 8.84 -4.50
C ARG A 100 7.27 7.32 -4.34
N GLY A 101 6.43 6.55 -5.01
CA GLY A 101 6.45 5.11 -5.01
C GLY A 101 5.03 4.56 -5.10
N ARG A 102 4.78 3.46 -4.38
CA ARG A 102 3.44 2.89 -4.35
C ARG A 102 2.48 3.82 -3.59
N TYR A 103 1.25 3.91 -4.07
CA TYR A 103 0.15 4.51 -3.33
C TYR A 103 0.01 3.91 -1.93
N LYS A 104 -0.43 4.75 -0.99
CA LYS A 104 -0.93 4.37 0.32
C LYS A 104 -2.40 4.00 0.20
N SER A 105 -2.83 2.99 0.94
CA SER A 105 -4.23 2.56 1.03
C SER A 105 -4.55 2.23 2.47
N ILE A 106 -5.55 2.90 3.03
CA ILE A 106 -6.12 2.62 4.34
C ILE A 106 -7.42 1.86 4.09
N LEU A 107 -7.55 0.65 4.64
CA LEU A 107 -8.80 -0.09 4.60
C LEU A 107 -9.77 0.54 5.60
N VAL A 108 -11.00 0.80 5.17
CA VAL A 108 -12.01 1.54 5.93
C VAL A 108 -13.19 0.63 6.25
N SER A 109 -13.75 0.75 7.46
CA SER A 109 -15.04 0.16 7.78
C SER A 109 -16.20 0.87 7.06
N ASP A 110 -17.16 0.09 6.60
CA ASP A 110 -18.37 0.62 5.97
C ASP A 110 -19.39 1.09 7.02
N ASP A 111 -19.05 2.17 7.72
CA ASP A 111 -19.84 2.77 8.79
C ASP A 111 -19.58 4.29 8.88
N LYS A 112 -19.81 4.90 10.04
CA LYS A 112 -19.55 6.33 10.27
C LYS A 112 -18.13 6.79 9.89
N HIS A 113 -17.13 5.91 9.92
CA HIS A 113 -15.75 6.23 9.53
C HIS A 113 -15.65 6.50 8.03
N LEU A 114 -16.49 5.84 7.22
CA LEU A 114 -16.56 6.09 5.78
C LEU A 114 -17.08 7.50 5.49
N LEU A 115 -18.20 7.88 6.13
CA LEU A 115 -18.77 9.22 6.02
C LEU A 115 -17.75 10.29 6.42
N GLN A 116 -17.11 10.10 7.57
CA GLN A 116 -16.05 10.97 8.07
C GLN A 116 -14.92 11.19 7.04
N LEU A 117 -14.54 10.16 6.29
CA LEU A 117 -13.54 10.29 5.22
C LEU A 117 -14.07 11.04 4.00
N VAL A 118 -15.34 10.88 3.62
CA VAL A 118 -15.96 11.71 2.56
C VAL A 118 -15.82 13.19 2.93
N ARG A 119 -16.19 13.55 4.17
CA ARG A 119 -16.08 14.92 4.67
C ARG A 119 -14.64 15.43 4.61
N TYR A 120 -13.70 14.68 5.16
CA TYR A 120 -12.28 15.02 5.16
C TYR A 120 -11.73 15.25 3.75
N ILE A 121 -12.07 14.37 2.80
CA ILE A 121 -11.58 14.45 1.42
C ILE A 121 -12.06 15.74 0.75
N HIS A 122 -13.35 16.09 0.89
CA HIS A 122 -13.88 17.32 0.29
C HIS A 122 -13.42 18.58 1.03
N LYS A 123 -13.18 18.53 2.34
CA LYS A 123 -12.64 19.65 3.12
C LYS A 123 -11.13 19.85 2.94
N ASN A 124 -10.41 18.90 2.35
CA ASN A 124 -8.96 18.97 2.21
C ASN A 124 -8.44 20.29 1.59
N PRO A 125 -9.03 20.84 0.52
CA PRO A 125 -8.61 22.14 -0.04
C PRO A 125 -8.81 23.31 0.92
N VAL A 126 -9.87 23.27 1.74
CA VAL A 126 -10.16 24.30 2.75
C VAL A 126 -9.18 24.19 3.91
N ASN A 127 -8.98 22.98 4.43
CA ASN A 127 -8.04 22.70 5.51
C ASN A 127 -6.59 23.03 5.12
N ALA A 128 -6.26 22.94 3.83
CA ALA A 128 -4.95 23.33 3.30
C ALA A 128 -4.84 24.83 2.98
N GLY A 129 -5.89 25.63 3.19
CA GLY A 129 -5.90 27.07 2.92
C GLY A 129 -5.89 27.44 1.43
N VAL A 130 -6.23 26.50 0.54
CA VAL A 130 -6.23 26.72 -0.92
C VAL A 130 -7.48 27.50 -1.36
N VAL A 131 -8.61 27.23 -0.71
CA VAL A 131 -9.87 27.94 -0.93
C VAL A 131 -10.61 28.15 0.39
N GLU A 132 -11.43 29.19 0.48
CA GLU A 132 -12.27 29.44 1.66
C GLU A 132 -13.49 28.52 1.73
N ASN A 133 -13.93 27.96 0.59
CA ASN A 133 -15.15 27.17 0.48
C ASN A 133 -14.95 26.01 -0.51
N MET A 134 -15.40 24.81 -0.14
CA MET A 134 -15.31 23.59 -0.96
C MET A 134 -15.91 23.76 -2.37
N GLN A 135 -16.97 24.56 -2.55
CA GLN A 135 -17.57 24.80 -3.87
C GLN A 135 -16.63 25.54 -4.83
N LYS A 136 -15.68 26.32 -4.31
CA LYS A 136 -14.69 27.06 -5.10
C LYS A 136 -13.59 26.14 -5.64
N TYR A 137 -13.44 24.91 -5.15
CA TYR A 137 -12.42 23.98 -5.62
C TYR A 137 -12.95 22.99 -6.68
N PRO A 138 -12.61 23.17 -7.98
CA PRO A 138 -13.16 22.33 -9.06
C PRO A 138 -12.62 20.90 -9.04
N TRP A 139 -11.42 20.69 -8.48
CA TRP A 139 -10.69 19.42 -8.55
C TRP A 139 -11.07 18.43 -7.45
N SER A 140 -12.33 18.48 -7.02
CA SER A 140 -12.91 17.51 -6.09
C SER A 140 -14.28 17.04 -6.58
N SER A 141 -14.67 15.87 -6.12
CA SER A 141 -16.01 15.30 -6.35
C SER A 141 -17.14 16.05 -5.64
N TYR A 142 -16.87 17.07 -4.81
CA TYR A 142 -17.89 17.75 -4.01
C TYR A 142 -19.04 18.31 -4.87
N ARG A 143 -18.70 18.92 -6.03
CA ARG A 143 -19.70 19.40 -6.99
C ARG A 143 -20.58 18.29 -7.57
N GLY A 144 -20.10 17.06 -7.62
CA GLY A 144 -20.87 15.90 -8.05
C GLY A 144 -21.94 15.44 -7.06
N TYR A 145 -21.74 15.72 -5.76
CA TYR A 145 -22.75 15.53 -4.72
C TYR A 145 -23.84 16.62 -4.76
N LEU A 146 -23.50 17.81 -5.25
CA LEU A 146 -24.42 18.94 -5.37
C LEU A 146 -25.12 19.03 -6.74
N SER A 147 -25.03 17.97 -7.56
CA SER A 147 -25.50 18.00 -8.94
C SER A 147 -26.27 16.74 -9.32
N PHE A 148 -27.35 16.93 -10.06
CA PHE A 148 -28.14 15.87 -10.72
C PHE A 148 -27.74 15.66 -12.18
N ALA A 149 -26.69 16.35 -12.67
CA ALA A 149 -26.27 16.23 -14.06
C ALA A 149 -25.72 14.82 -14.35
N LYS A 150 -26.09 14.26 -15.51
CA LYS A 150 -25.71 12.89 -15.94
C LYS A 150 -24.19 12.65 -15.94
N LYS A 151 -23.38 13.69 -16.15
CA LYS A 151 -21.92 13.60 -16.10
C LYS A 151 -21.35 13.11 -14.76
N TRP A 152 -22.15 13.14 -13.70
CA TRP A 152 -21.77 12.68 -12.36
C TRP A 152 -22.30 11.29 -12.01
N ASN A 153 -22.95 10.60 -12.94
CA ASN A 153 -23.55 9.28 -12.68
C ASN A 153 -22.51 8.17 -12.42
N TRP A 154 -21.25 8.39 -12.79
CA TRP A 154 -20.15 7.48 -12.49
C TRP A 154 -19.69 7.53 -11.03
N LEU A 155 -20.02 8.62 -10.30
CA LEU A 155 -19.71 8.71 -8.88
C LEU A 155 -20.68 7.85 -8.08
N PHE A 156 -20.12 6.98 -7.24
CA PHE A 156 -20.86 6.08 -6.37
C PHE A 156 -21.32 6.80 -5.10
N LYS A 157 -22.18 7.80 -5.29
CA LYS A 157 -22.70 8.68 -4.23
C LYS A 157 -23.94 8.14 -3.52
N ASP A 158 -24.67 7.20 -4.13
CA ASP A 158 -25.92 6.70 -3.59
C ASP A 158 -25.74 5.98 -2.25
N HIS A 159 -24.69 5.15 -2.13
CA HIS A 159 -24.33 4.52 -0.86
C HIS A 159 -24.07 5.55 0.24
N ILE A 160 -23.31 6.62 -0.08
CA ILE A 160 -23.02 7.70 0.86
C ILE A 160 -24.28 8.46 1.26
N PHE A 161 -25.18 8.74 0.30
CA PHE A 161 -26.46 9.36 0.63
C PHE A 161 -27.33 8.47 1.52
N GLU A 162 -27.37 7.16 1.28
CA GLU A 162 -28.15 6.21 2.08
C GLU A 162 -27.64 6.10 3.51
N MET A 163 -26.33 6.19 3.72
CA MET A 163 -25.73 6.26 5.05
C MET A 163 -26.08 7.54 5.81
N ILE A 164 -26.33 8.66 5.11
CA ILE A 164 -26.71 9.94 5.72
C ILE A 164 -28.21 9.99 5.97
N THR A 165 -29.01 9.58 4.99
CA THR A 165 -30.47 9.66 5.05
C THR A 165 -31.13 8.58 4.20
N PRO A 166 -32.10 7.82 4.74
CA PRO A 166 -32.82 6.82 3.96
C PRO A 166 -33.75 7.46 2.93
N LYS A 167 -34.17 8.72 3.16
CA LYS A 167 -35.11 9.44 2.29
C LYS A 167 -34.43 9.81 0.97
N LYS A 168 -35.11 9.62 -0.16
CA LYS A 168 -34.60 10.07 -1.47
C LYS A 168 -34.74 11.59 -1.68
N GLN A 169 -35.84 12.14 -1.20
CA GLN A 169 -36.08 13.58 -1.24
C GLN A 169 -35.24 14.29 -0.17
N GLY A 170 -34.55 15.36 -0.56
CA GLY A 170 -33.73 16.15 0.37
C GLY A 170 -32.30 15.65 0.60
N ARG A 171 -31.86 14.55 -0.03
CA ARG A 171 -30.49 13.98 0.12
C ARG A 171 -29.36 15.01 -0.02
N MET A 172 -29.48 15.92 -0.98
CA MET A 172 -28.48 16.98 -1.18
C MET A 172 -28.43 17.96 -0.02
N LYS A 173 -29.58 18.32 0.57
CA LYS A 173 -29.66 19.22 1.73
C LYS A 173 -29.05 18.54 2.97
N ASP A 174 -29.40 17.28 3.19
CA ASP A 174 -28.87 16.50 4.31
C ASP A 174 -27.35 16.30 4.17
N PHE A 175 -26.87 16.07 2.94
CA PHE A 175 -25.43 16.03 2.65
C PHE A 175 -24.74 17.37 2.91
N ILE A 176 -25.33 18.50 2.53
CA ILE A 176 -24.76 19.83 2.83
C ILE A 176 -24.67 20.04 4.34
N ALA A 177 -25.71 19.68 5.11
CA ALA A 177 -25.70 19.79 6.56
C ALA A 177 -24.61 18.88 7.18
N PHE A 178 -24.53 17.64 6.72
CA PHE A 178 -23.47 16.70 7.09
C PHE A 178 -22.07 17.27 6.81
N MET A 179 -21.89 18.03 5.73
CA MET A 179 -20.59 18.62 5.36
C MET A 179 -20.22 19.86 6.18
N GLN A 180 -21.18 20.50 6.86
CA GLN A 180 -20.96 21.66 7.74
C GLN A 180 -20.49 21.28 9.15
N GLU A 181 -20.77 20.06 9.59
CA GLU A 181 -20.27 19.53 10.87
C GLU A 181 -18.75 19.46 10.92
N ASP A 182 -18.15 19.58 12.10
CA ASP A 182 -16.71 19.47 12.31
C ASP A 182 -16.16 18.06 12.04
N ASP A 183 -14.89 17.96 11.65
CA ASP A 183 -14.25 16.64 11.50
C ASP A 183 -14.10 16.00 12.88
N SER A 184 -14.31 14.68 12.95
CA SER A 184 -14.14 13.97 14.21
C SER A 184 -12.68 14.04 14.70
N PRO A 185 -12.45 13.99 16.02
CA PRO A 185 -11.10 13.88 16.56
C PRO A 185 -10.34 12.68 15.97
N ASP A 186 -11.02 11.56 15.70
CA ASP A 186 -10.43 10.34 15.15
C ASP A 186 -9.79 10.59 13.79
N VAL A 187 -10.49 11.27 12.88
CA VAL A 187 -10.01 11.61 11.53
C VAL A 187 -8.90 12.64 11.60
N THR A 188 -9.09 13.66 12.44
CA THR A 188 -8.10 14.73 12.60
C THR A 188 -6.78 14.14 13.10
N GLN A 189 -6.82 13.30 14.13
CA GLN A 189 -5.64 12.59 14.64
C GLN A 189 -5.05 11.63 13.61
N LEU A 190 -5.89 10.91 12.85
CA LEU A 190 -5.45 10.00 11.79
C LEU A 190 -4.50 10.71 10.82
N PHE A 191 -4.86 11.91 10.34
CA PHE A 191 -4.07 12.64 9.35
C PHE A 191 -3.00 13.55 9.93
N LEU A 192 -3.04 13.86 11.23
CA LEU A 192 -1.91 14.49 11.95
C LEU A 192 -0.76 13.52 12.22
N ASN A 193 -1.04 12.21 12.27
CA ASN A 193 -0.03 11.19 12.55
C ASN A 193 1.04 11.10 11.45
N LYS A 194 2.32 11.13 11.85
CA LYS A 194 3.47 10.94 10.92
C LYS A 194 3.40 9.62 10.16
N ASN A 195 2.82 8.58 10.78
CA ASN A 195 2.62 7.26 10.20
C ASN A 195 1.12 6.95 10.12
N LEU A 196 0.58 7.03 8.91
CA LEU A 196 -0.80 6.62 8.63
C LEU A 196 -0.97 5.11 8.89
N PRO A 197 -2.03 4.69 9.61
CA PRO A 197 -2.33 3.28 9.81
C PRO A 197 -2.81 2.63 8.51
N SER A 198 -2.86 1.30 8.50
CA SER A 198 -3.38 0.53 7.36
C SER A 198 -4.88 0.24 7.44
N LEU A 199 -5.49 0.47 8.61
CA LEU A 199 -6.90 0.20 8.92
C LEU A 199 -7.49 1.44 9.59
N PHE A 200 -8.74 1.77 9.29
CA PHE A 200 -9.51 2.83 9.93
C PHE A 200 -10.95 2.35 10.12
N GLY A 201 -11.44 2.40 11.36
CA GLY A 201 -12.73 1.84 11.73
C GLY A 201 -12.82 1.51 13.22
N PRO A 202 -13.95 0.95 13.68
CA PRO A 202 -14.14 0.60 15.08
C PRO A 202 -13.17 -0.54 15.48
N GLU A 203 -12.91 -0.65 16.78
CA GLU A 203 -12.00 -1.67 17.31
C GLU A 203 -12.41 -3.09 16.94
N SER A 204 -13.71 -3.37 16.85
CA SER A 204 -14.27 -4.64 16.40
C SER A 204 -13.85 -4.96 14.96
N PHE A 205 -14.00 -4.00 14.04
CA PHE A 205 -13.56 -4.14 12.64
C PHE A 205 -12.05 -4.38 12.55
N ILE A 206 -11.27 -3.57 13.26
CA ILE A 206 -9.81 -3.69 13.28
C ILE A 206 -9.40 -5.08 13.80
N SER A 207 -10.04 -5.55 14.86
CA SER A 207 -9.77 -6.86 15.47
C SER A 207 -10.14 -8.00 14.54
N GLN A 208 -11.31 -7.95 13.90
CA GLN A 208 -11.75 -8.96 12.92
C GLN A 208 -10.81 -9.05 11.71
N ILE A 209 -10.38 -7.90 11.16
CA ILE A 209 -9.44 -7.88 10.04
C ILE A 209 -8.06 -8.39 10.47
N LYS A 210 -7.61 -8.04 11.69
CA LYS A 210 -6.37 -8.55 12.27
C LYS A 210 -6.42 -10.06 12.45
N GLU A 211 -7.49 -10.58 13.03
CA GLU A 211 -7.71 -12.01 13.21
C GLU A 211 -7.72 -12.73 11.86
N LYS A 212 -8.58 -12.29 10.94
CA LYS A 212 -8.77 -12.92 9.63
C LYS A 212 -7.53 -12.93 8.75
N TYR A 213 -6.73 -11.87 8.74
CA TYR A 213 -5.62 -11.72 7.79
C TYR A 213 -4.23 -11.75 8.43
N TYR A 214 -4.10 -11.43 9.72
CA TYR A 214 -2.81 -11.47 10.42
C TYR A 214 -2.59 -12.75 11.22
N LEU A 215 -3.62 -13.49 11.66
CA LEU A 215 -3.42 -14.87 12.15
C LEU A 215 -3.21 -15.85 10.98
N ASN A 216 -3.88 -15.60 9.85
CA ASN A 216 -3.61 -16.28 8.58
C ASN A 216 -2.27 -15.89 7.92
N LYS A 217 -1.48 -15.03 8.55
CA LYS A 217 -0.08 -14.78 8.15
C LYS A 217 0.79 -16.03 8.27
N ASN A 218 0.32 -17.06 8.99
CA ASN A 218 0.90 -18.39 9.01
C ASN A 218 0.39 -19.32 7.88
N ARG A 219 -0.55 -18.89 7.03
CA ARG A 219 -1.18 -19.76 5.99
C ARG A 219 -1.30 -19.20 4.57
N TYR A 220 -0.98 -17.92 4.29
CA TYR A 220 -1.08 -17.41 2.91
C TYR A 220 0.18 -17.63 2.05
N GLU A 221 -0.01 -18.49 1.05
CA GLU A 221 0.67 -18.63 -0.25
C GLU A 221 2.20 -18.49 -0.23
N VAL A 222 2.83 -19.63 0.03
CA VAL A 222 4.16 -19.97 -0.49
C VAL A 222 4.13 -19.71 -2.00
N PRO A 223 4.87 -18.71 -2.55
CA PRO A 223 5.00 -18.51 -3.98
C PRO A 223 5.36 -19.84 -4.65
N GLU A 224 4.91 -20.10 -5.88
CA GLU A 224 5.24 -21.34 -6.59
C GLU A 224 6.78 -21.57 -6.63
N SER A 225 7.55 -20.49 -6.71
CA SER A 225 9.02 -20.49 -6.58
C SER A 225 9.54 -21.02 -5.23
N LYS A 226 8.78 -20.90 -4.13
CA LYS A 226 9.09 -21.48 -2.82
C LYS A 226 8.58 -22.92 -2.67
N ARG A 227 7.54 -23.33 -3.40
CA ARG A 227 7.08 -24.75 -3.44
C ARG A 227 8.05 -25.62 -4.23
N LEU A 228 8.68 -25.05 -5.26
CA LEU A 228 9.72 -25.69 -6.09
C LEU A 228 11.13 -25.54 -5.51
N ALA A 229 11.32 -24.72 -4.46
CA ALA A 229 12.63 -24.53 -3.84
C ALA A 229 12.98 -25.70 -2.90
N PRO A 230 14.26 -26.13 -2.84
CA PRO A 230 14.72 -27.16 -1.90
C PRO A 230 14.37 -26.80 -0.46
N THR A 231 14.11 -27.80 0.39
CA THR A 231 13.80 -27.60 1.81
C THR A 231 15.00 -26.97 2.56
N PRO A 232 14.81 -26.33 3.73
CA PRO A 232 15.94 -25.81 4.51
C PRO A 232 16.97 -26.90 4.82
N GLU A 233 16.50 -28.12 5.08
CA GLU A 233 17.34 -29.29 5.35
C GLU A 233 18.23 -29.61 4.15
N VAL A 234 17.68 -29.59 2.93
CA VAL A 234 18.46 -29.83 1.70
C VAL A 234 19.54 -28.76 1.48
N ILE A 235 19.22 -27.49 1.73
CA ILE A 235 20.20 -26.39 1.58
C ILE A 235 21.28 -26.49 2.67
N ILE A 236 20.90 -26.79 3.90
CA ILE A 236 21.84 -26.96 5.01
C ILE A 236 22.75 -28.16 4.75
N ASP A 237 22.21 -29.30 4.33
CA ASP A 237 22.97 -30.51 3.99
C ASP A 237 23.95 -30.26 2.84
N ALA A 238 23.53 -29.56 1.77
CA ALA A 238 24.40 -29.19 0.67
C ALA A 238 25.57 -28.29 1.10
N VAL A 239 25.32 -27.32 1.99
CA VAL A 239 26.37 -26.45 2.54
C VAL A 239 27.31 -27.25 3.45
N CYS A 240 26.78 -28.13 4.31
CA CYS A 240 27.59 -29.00 5.16
C CYS A 240 28.52 -29.89 4.34
N LYS A 241 28.01 -30.53 3.28
CA LYS A 241 28.79 -31.35 2.35
C LYS A 241 29.86 -30.53 1.62
N TYR A 242 29.51 -29.35 1.12
CA TYR A 242 30.45 -28.51 0.37
C TYR A 242 31.61 -28.01 1.24
N TYR A 243 31.33 -27.61 2.49
CA TYR A 243 32.33 -27.08 3.42
C TYR A 243 32.97 -28.15 4.31
N ASN A 244 32.53 -29.40 4.21
CA ASN A 244 32.94 -30.52 5.07
C ASN A 244 32.82 -30.19 6.57
N VAL A 245 31.61 -29.77 6.98
CA VAL A 245 31.29 -29.40 8.37
C VAL A 245 29.99 -30.07 8.82
N ASP A 246 29.83 -30.28 10.13
CA ASP A 246 28.58 -30.79 10.67
C ASP A 246 27.55 -29.67 10.86
N VAL A 247 26.26 -30.03 10.84
CA VAL A 247 25.16 -29.09 11.10
C VAL A 247 25.33 -28.40 12.47
N LYS A 248 25.89 -29.11 13.45
CA LYS A 248 26.18 -28.56 14.79
C LYS A 248 27.17 -27.39 14.71
N ASP A 249 28.14 -27.43 13.79
CA ASP A 249 29.15 -26.38 13.62
C ASP A 249 28.56 -25.10 13.01
N LEU A 250 27.46 -25.21 12.25
CA LEU A 250 26.74 -24.05 11.74
C LEU A 250 26.03 -23.27 12.85
N LEU A 251 25.61 -23.95 13.91
CA LEU A 251 24.89 -23.34 15.03
C LEU A 251 25.83 -22.63 16.01
N ILE A 252 27.09 -23.08 16.08
CA ILE A 252 28.11 -22.53 16.98
C ILE A 252 28.51 -21.12 16.50
N SER A 253 28.38 -20.14 17.42
CA SER A 253 28.85 -18.77 17.20
C SER A 253 29.98 -18.47 18.16
N ARG A 254 31.18 -18.19 17.65
CA ARG A 254 32.32 -17.70 18.45
C ARG A 254 32.55 -16.22 18.15
N ARG A 255 32.75 -15.42 19.20
CA ARG A 255 32.96 -13.96 19.06
C ARG A 255 34.25 -13.72 18.24
N GLY A 256 34.17 -12.87 17.22
CA GLY A 256 35.31 -12.54 16.35
C GLY A 256 35.62 -13.55 15.25
N VAL A 257 34.98 -14.73 15.23
CA VAL A 257 35.23 -15.77 14.21
C VAL A 257 34.19 -15.69 13.10
N PHE A 258 34.66 -15.61 11.86
CA PHE A 258 33.79 -15.62 10.68
C PHE A 258 33.40 -17.06 10.32
N ASN A 259 32.19 -17.48 10.70
CA ASN A 259 31.64 -18.77 10.29
C ASN A 259 31.13 -18.69 8.84
N LYS A 260 32.04 -18.91 7.87
CA LYS A 260 31.73 -18.84 6.43
C LYS A 260 30.61 -19.82 6.02
N PRO A 261 30.62 -21.11 6.41
CA PRO A 261 29.56 -22.06 6.05
C PRO A 261 28.18 -21.62 6.54
N ARG A 262 28.06 -21.21 7.82
CA ARG A 262 26.80 -20.71 8.38
C ARG A 262 26.26 -19.51 7.61
N ASN A 263 27.14 -18.56 7.31
CA ASN A 263 26.75 -17.32 6.64
C ASN A 263 26.29 -17.58 5.21
N VAL A 264 26.89 -18.55 4.51
CA VAL A 264 26.47 -19.01 3.19
C VAL A 264 25.11 -19.71 3.27
N ALA A 265 24.87 -20.62 4.23
CA ALA A 265 23.56 -21.25 4.42
C ALA A 265 22.45 -20.22 4.66
N ILE A 266 22.68 -19.24 5.55
CA ILE A 266 21.75 -18.13 5.81
C ILE A 266 21.46 -17.32 4.53
N TYR A 267 22.49 -17.06 3.72
CA TYR A 267 22.35 -16.34 2.47
C TYR A 267 21.53 -17.13 1.44
N LEU A 268 21.80 -18.43 1.27
CA LEU A 268 21.11 -19.30 0.32
C LEU A 268 19.63 -19.49 0.69
N LEU A 269 19.31 -19.70 1.96
CA LEU A 269 17.90 -19.74 2.42
C LEU A 269 17.16 -18.44 2.09
N ARG A 270 17.86 -17.30 2.13
CA ARG A 270 17.27 -16.00 1.78
C ARG A 270 17.16 -15.79 0.28
N GLN A 271 18.10 -16.26 -0.53
CA GLN A 271 18.11 -16.06 -1.99
C GLN A 271 17.23 -17.08 -2.73
N ILE A 272 17.32 -18.36 -2.37
CA ILE A 272 16.63 -19.46 -3.06
C ILE A 272 15.17 -19.53 -2.62
N ARG A 273 14.94 -19.58 -1.29
CA ARG A 273 13.61 -19.76 -0.72
C ARG A 273 12.95 -18.45 -0.35
N GLY A 274 13.66 -17.33 -0.34
CA GLY A 274 13.08 -16.05 0.11
C GLY A 274 12.59 -16.09 1.57
N ASP A 275 13.17 -16.95 2.42
CA ASP A 275 12.73 -17.11 3.82
C ASP A 275 12.93 -15.82 4.62
N ASP A 276 11.96 -15.47 5.45
CA ASP A 276 12.03 -14.23 6.22
C ASP A 276 13.10 -14.32 7.32
N LEU A 277 13.56 -13.15 7.78
CA LEU A 277 14.67 -13.05 8.73
C LEU A 277 14.34 -13.71 10.08
N ASN A 278 13.07 -13.79 10.48
CA ASN A 278 12.66 -14.41 11.74
C ASN A 278 12.64 -15.94 11.63
N SER A 279 12.22 -16.49 10.49
CA SER A 279 12.29 -17.93 10.22
C SER A 279 13.74 -18.41 10.23
N ILE A 280 14.63 -17.73 9.50
CA ILE A 280 16.08 -18.04 9.51
C ILE A 280 16.70 -17.83 10.91
N LYS A 281 16.24 -16.81 11.65
CA LYS A 281 16.69 -16.58 13.04
C LYS A 281 16.41 -17.80 13.93
N LYS A 282 15.21 -18.38 13.82
CA LYS A 282 14.81 -19.58 14.58
C LYS A 282 15.66 -20.78 14.19
N GLU A 283 15.82 -21.00 12.89
CA GLU A 283 16.61 -22.11 12.32
C GLU A 283 18.05 -22.14 12.86
N PHE A 284 18.75 -21.00 12.82
CA PHE A 284 20.15 -20.92 13.26
C PHE A 284 20.34 -20.54 14.72
N LYS A 285 19.28 -20.57 15.54
CA LYS A 285 19.31 -20.18 16.98
C LYS A 285 19.98 -18.82 17.23
N ILE A 286 19.71 -17.84 16.36
CA ILE A 286 20.28 -16.49 16.43
C ILE A 286 19.46 -15.62 17.38
N ARG A 287 20.11 -14.80 18.23
CA ARG A 287 19.41 -13.94 19.19
C ARG A 287 18.54 -12.86 18.54
N ALA A 288 19.08 -12.17 17.52
CA ALA A 288 18.42 -11.03 16.88
C ALA A 288 18.30 -11.20 15.35
N TYR A 289 17.14 -10.82 14.78
CA TYR A 289 16.93 -10.85 13.32
C TYR A 289 17.89 -9.90 12.58
N SER A 290 18.37 -8.84 13.25
CA SER A 290 19.34 -7.89 12.73
C SER A 290 20.66 -8.58 12.38
N THR A 291 21.09 -9.58 13.15
CA THR A 291 22.27 -10.40 12.85
C THR A 291 22.11 -11.16 11.54
N VAL A 292 20.93 -11.74 11.28
CA VAL A 292 20.62 -12.40 10.01
C VAL A 292 20.68 -11.40 8.85
N SER A 293 20.10 -10.21 9.02
CA SER A 293 20.16 -9.14 8.02
C SER A 293 21.61 -8.73 7.71
N SER A 294 22.44 -8.56 8.73
CA SER A 294 23.85 -8.19 8.59
C SER A 294 24.65 -9.28 7.88
N VAL A 295 24.39 -10.56 8.17
CA VAL A 295 25.03 -11.70 7.50
C VAL A 295 24.68 -11.73 6.00
N VAL A 296 23.39 -11.58 5.66
CA VAL A 296 22.93 -11.55 4.26
C VAL A 296 23.57 -10.39 3.50
N GLN A 297 23.60 -9.20 4.09
CA GLN A 297 24.25 -8.03 3.48
C GLN A 297 25.76 -8.23 3.31
N LYS A 298 26.42 -8.85 4.29
CA LYS A 298 27.87 -9.10 4.27
C LYS A 298 28.24 -10.10 3.17
N ILE A 299 27.54 -11.23 3.05
CA ILE A 299 27.75 -12.20 1.96
C ILE A 299 27.42 -11.57 0.60
N SER A 300 26.32 -10.82 0.47
CA SER A 300 25.98 -10.12 -0.77
C SER A 300 27.02 -9.09 -1.21
N ARG A 301 27.75 -8.47 -0.27
CA ARG A 301 28.89 -7.59 -0.61
C ARG A 301 30.10 -8.40 -1.04
N PHE A 302 30.42 -9.48 -0.32
CA PHE A 302 31.57 -10.32 -0.66
C PHE A 302 31.40 -11.03 -2.00
N THR A 303 30.20 -11.42 -2.40
CA THR A 303 29.99 -12.01 -3.75
C THR A 303 30.25 -11.03 -4.88
N LYS A 304 30.25 -9.71 -4.62
CA LYS A 304 30.65 -8.70 -5.62
C LYS A 304 32.16 -8.63 -5.82
N THR A 305 32.95 -8.95 -4.80
CA THR A 305 34.42 -8.79 -4.80
C THR A 305 35.19 -10.10 -4.83
N ASP A 306 34.60 -11.21 -4.34
CA ASP A 306 35.21 -12.53 -4.25
C ASP A 306 34.60 -13.46 -5.32
N ARG A 307 35.39 -13.77 -6.35
CA ARG A 307 35.00 -14.63 -7.47
C ARG A 307 34.78 -16.08 -7.03
N LYS A 308 35.51 -16.56 -6.02
CA LYS A 308 35.37 -17.92 -5.48
C LYS A 308 34.05 -18.03 -4.72
N LEU A 309 33.77 -17.08 -3.83
CA LEU A 309 32.50 -17.03 -3.11
C LEU A 309 31.30 -16.83 -4.05
N ARG A 310 31.45 -16.06 -5.13
CA ARG A 310 30.39 -15.94 -6.15
C ARG A 310 30.05 -17.27 -6.80
N LYS A 311 31.06 -18.08 -7.14
CA LYS A 311 30.86 -19.44 -7.66
C LYS A 311 30.24 -20.37 -6.61
N GLU A 312 30.65 -20.24 -5.34
CA GLU A 312 30.13 -21.03 -4.21
C GLU A 312 28.64 -20.80 -3.91
N VAL A 313 28.08 -19.64 -4.29
CA VAL A 313 26.67 -19.29 -4.04
C VAL A 313 25.83 -19.17 -5.32
N GLN A 314 26.44 -19.42 -6.49
CA GLN A 314 25.72 -19.56 -7.75
C GLN A 314 25.14 -20.97 -7.82
N ILE A 315 23.88 -21.06 -8.24
CA ILE A 315 23.15 -22.30 -8.50
C ILE A 315 23.11 -22.49 -10.00
#